data_AF-A0A4Q5XGW4-F1
#
_entry.id   AF-A0A4Q5XGW4-F1
#
_cell.length_a   1.000
_cell.length_b   1.000
_cell.length_c   1.000
_cell.angle_alpha   90.00
_cell.angle_beta   90.00
_cell.angle_gamma   90.00
#
_symmetry.space_group_name_H-M   'P 1'
#
loop_
_entity.id
_entity.type
_entity.pdbx_description
1 polymer ?
#
loop_
_entity_poly.entity_id
_entity_poly.type
_entity_poly.pdbx_seq_one_letter_code
_entity_poly.pdbx_strand_id
1 'polypeptide(L)'
;MLIPNFPADLLNQHHQWHQPGAHGPIPLRLHPMGSKGGGIEFLLFHRDFIAQAMSWYNVTQFEESPFANAAKKAALVAPWTSVPPEMTQIEGWSAWTADAVRLDAGAPNFDSDDDLGFFIESGIHNNFLHGAAALAFNDPSVRDFHSPLSTYFYKIHGLVQHWWSSWQRRNLVHRDKKGPKLYLRDLLFHDSVDPDREVPRLAVPFELPKRFRDLTHREVLGLDPHRAQSLAARVDRLEVLTFPMRATFIEANERPTLGDEVLHGIEHLKPVR
;
A
#
# COMPACT_ATOMS: atom_id res chain seq x y z
N MET A 1 18.38 -7.17 -8.11
CA MET A 1 19.42 -6.96 -7.10
C MET A 1 18.87 -7.38 -5.75
N LEU A 2 19.59 -8.20 -5.00
CA LEU A 2 19.10 -8.70 -3.71
C LEU A 2 19.43 -7.74 -2.57
N ILE A 3 18.50 -7.57 -1.64
CA ILE A 3 18.67 -6.80 -0.41
C ILE A 3 19.42 -7.66 0.60
N PRO A 4 20.61 -7.25 1.07
CA PRO A 4 21.36 -8.01 2.07
C PRO A 4 20.62 -8.11 3.40
N ASN A 5 20.80 -9.21 4.13
CA ASN A 5 20.31 -9.39 5.50
C ASN A 5 18.79 -9.13 5.66
N PHE A 6 17.99 -9.44 4.64
CA PHE A 6 16.54 -9.27 4.69
C PHE A 6 15.92 -10.06 5.87
N PRO A 7 14.97 -9.49 6.63
CA PRO A 7 14.42 -10.16 7.81
C PRO A 7 13.67 -11.45 7.46
N ALA A 8 14.10 -12.55 8.08
CA ALA A 8 13.52 -13.86 7.81
C ALA A 8 12.05 -13.98 8.24
N ASP A 9 11.62 -13.21 9.24
CA ASP A 9 10.23 -13.14 9.69
C ASP A 9 9.31 -12.47 8.66
N LEU A 10 9.78 -11.37 8.03
CA LEU A 10 9.07 -10.74 6.91
C LEU A 10 9.02 -11.68 5.70
N LEU A 11 10.13 -12.35 5.37
CA LEU A 11 10.13 -13.33 4.28
C LEU A 11 9.11 -14.46 4.55
N ASN A 12 9.09 -14.98 5.78
CA ASN A 12 8.13 -16.02 6.16
C ASN A 12 6.68 -15.51 6.15
N GLN A 13 6.42 -14.25 6.51
CA GLN A 13 5.10 -13.63 6.40
C GLN A 13 4.61 -13.61 4.94
N HIS A 14 5.49 -13.24 4.00
CA HIS A 14 5.18 -13.27 2.58
C HIS A 14 4.85 -14.69 2.09
N HIS A 15 5.68 -15.66 2.47
CA HIS A 15 5.44 -17.08 2.15
C HIS A 15 4.13 -17.59 2.74
N GLN A 16 3.81 -17.25 3.99
CA GLN A 16 2.56 -17.63 4.65
C GLN A 16 1.32 -17.10 3.95
N TRP A 17 1.40 -15.92 3.34
CA TRP A 17 0.28 -15.36 2.60
C TRP A 17 0.07 -16.07 1.25
N HIS A 18 1.16 -16.36 0.52
CA HIS A 18 1.07 -17.04 -0.77
C HIS A 18 0.84 -18.56 -0.66
N GLN A 19 1.34 -19.18 0.40
CA GLN A 19 1.28 -20.62 0.63
C GLN A 19 0.78 -20.94 2.04
N PRO A 20 -0.48 -20.56 2.37
CA PRO A 20 -1.03 -20.73 3.71
C PRO A 20 -0.98 -22.17 4.21
N GLY A 21 -1.18 -23.16 3.33
CA GLY A 21 -1.12 -24.58 3.69
C GLY A 21 0.28 -25.11 4.00
N ALA A 22 1.35 -24.40 3.62
CA ALA A 22 2.73 -24.84 3.79
C ALA A 22 3.44 -24.22 5.01
N HIS A 23 2.88 -23.17 5.64
CA HIS A 23 3.62 -22.33 6.59
C HIS A 23 2.95 -22.06 7.96
N GLY A 24 2.08 -22.95 8.44
CA GLY A 24 1.62 -22.94 9.84
C GLY A 24 0.09 -22.91 9.99
N PRO A 25 -0.42 -22.90 11.23
CA PRO A 25 -1.84 -23.19 11.51
C PRO A 25 -2.80 -22.02 11.26
N ILE A 26 -2.29 -20.78 11.11
CA ILE A 26 -3.12 -19.59 10.89
C ILE A 26 -2.77 -19.02 9.51
N PRO A 27 -3.67 -19.11 8.51
CA PRO A 27 -3.40 -18.58 7.20
C PRO A 27 -3.41 -17.05 7.24
N LEU A 28 -2.41 -16.42 6.63
CA LEU A 28 -2.43 -14.96 6.43
C LEU A 28 -3.30 -14.55 5.25
N ARG A 29 -3.65 -15.51 4.38
CA ARG A 29 -4.60 -15.34 3.29
C ARG A 29 -5.92 -16.03 3.61
N LEU A 30 -7.00 -15.26 3.65
CA LEU A 30 -8.35 -15.71 4.01
C LEU A 30 -9.19 -16.04 2.77
N HIS A 31 -9.04 -15.28 1.69
CA HIS A 31 -9.76 -15.47 0.43
C HIS A 31 -8.80 -16.03 -0.63
N PRO A 32 -9.15 -17.16 -1.27
CA PRO A 32 -8.40 -17.67 -2.42
C PRO A 32 -8.22 -16.60 -3.50
N MET A 33 -7.12 -16.69 -4.25
CA MET A 33 -6.93 -15.87 -5.44
C MET A 33 -8.12 -16.03 -6.38
N GLY A 34 -8.62 -14.90 -6.86
CA GLY A 34 -9.75 -14.87 -7.77
C GLY A 34 -11.14 -15.01 -7.11
N SER A 35 -11.21 -15.05 -5.78
CA SER A 35 -12.49 -15.10 -5.06
C SER A 35 -12.94 -13.72 -4.57
N LYS A 36 -14.23 -13.59 -4.25
CA LYS A 36 -14.80 -12.37 -3.66
C LYS A 36 -14.05 -12.03 -2.36
N GLY A 37 -13.59 -10.79 -2.23
CA GLY A 37 -12.77 -10.32 -1.12
C GLY A 37 -11.26 -10.55 -1.32
N GLY A 38 -10.86 -11.40 -2.26
CA GLY A 38 -9.46 -11.72 -2.52
C GLY A 38 -8.68 -10.59 -3.18
N GLY A 39 -9.33 -9.77 -4.00
CA GLY A 39 -8.68 -8.64 -4.65
C GLY A 39 -8.33 -7.53 -3.67
N ILE A 40 -9.27 -7.16 -2.79
CA ILE A 40 -8.99 -6.18 -1.74
C ILE A 40 -7.99 -6.71 -0.72
N GLU A 41 -8.04 -8.01 -0.40
CA GLU A 41 -7.05 -8.65 0.45
C GLU A 41 -5.64 -8.59 -0.16
N PHE A 42 -5.49 -8.86 -1.46
CA PHE A 42 -4.23 -8.71 -2.19
C PHE A 42 -3.66 -7.29 -2.08
N LEU A 43 -4.50 -6.28 -2.31
CA LEU A 43 -4.09 -4.88 -2.25
C LEU A 43 -3.66 -4.46 -0.84
N LEU A 44 -4.46 -4.81 0.17
CA LEU A 44 -4.18 -4.47 1.57
C LEU A 44 -2.92 -5.20 2.08
N PHE A 45 -2.82 -6.50 1.83
CA PHE A 45 -1.66 -7.28 2.28
C PHE A 45 -0.36 -6.71 1.73
N HIS A 46 -0.26 -6.46 0.43
CA HIS A 46 0.99 -5.98 -0.16
C HIS A 46 1.31 -4.55 0.26
N ARG A 47 0.30 -3.67 0.40
CA ARG A 47 0.51 -2.32 0.97
C ARG A 47 1.13 -2.40 2.37
N ASP A 48 0.53 -3.20 3.24
CA ASP A 48 0.95 -3.29 4.64
C ASP A 48 2.28 -4.04 4.79
N PHE A 49 2.52 -5.06 3.97
CA PHE A 49 3.78 -5.79 3.89
C PHE A 49 4.93 -4.87 3.46
N ILE A 50 4.75 -4.12 2.37
CA ILE A 50 5.75 -3.15 1.91
C ILE A 50 6.02 -2.10 2.98
N ALA A 51 4.99 -1.58 3.65
CA ALA A 51 5.18 -0.60 4.71
C ALA A 51 6.06 -1.15 5.85
N GLN A 52 5.83 -2.40 6.27
CA GLN A 52 6.66 -3.08 7.26
C GLN A 52 8.10 -3.28 6.78
N ALA A 53 8.28 -3.81 5.57
CA ALA A 53 9.59 -4.04 4.98
C ALA A 53 10.38 -2.74 4.78
N MET A 54 9.72 -1.67 4.32
CA MET A 54 10.32 -0.36 4.14
C MET A 54 10.65 0.32 5.47
N SER A 55 9.86 0.09 6.53
CA SER A 55 10.20 0.57 7.87
C SER A 55 11.53 0.00 8.35
N TRP A 56 11.76 -1.30 8.16
CA TRP A 56 13.05 -1.93 8.44
C TRP A 56 14.14 -1.42 7.48
N TYR A 57 13.89 -1.48 6.16
CA TYR A 57 14.86 -1.14 5.14
C TYR A 57 15.41 0.28 5.32
N ASN A 58 14.54 1.26 5.63
CA ASN A 58 14.92 2.66 5.77
C ASN A 58 15.89 2.91 6.93
N VAL A 59 15.72 2.20 8.06
CA VAL A 59 16.58 2.38 9.24
C VAL A 59 17.84 1.50 9.21
N THR A 60 17.84 0.43 8.41
CA THR A 60 19.00 -0.47 8.28
C THR A 60 20.18 0.23 7.62
N GLN A 61 21.33 0.22 8.30
CA GLN A 61 22.61 0.58 7.73
C GLN A 61 23.17 -0.65 7.00
N PHE A 62 23.48 -0.48 5.72
CA PHE A 62 24.08 -1.52 4.90
C PHE A 62 25.54 -1.17 4.66
N GLU A 63 26.43 -2.14 4.76
CA GLU A 63 27.85 -1.95 4.47
C GLU A 63 28.18 -2.18 2.98
N GLU A 64 27.30 -2.90 2.29
CA GLU A 64 27.52 -3.34 0.91
C GLU A 64 27.06 -2.30 -0.11
N SER A 65 27.90 -2.00 -1.10
CA SER A 65 27.49 -1.20 -2.27
C SER A 65 26.50 -2.00 -3.13
N PRO A 66 25.45 -1.38 -3.70
CA PRO A 66 25.13 0.05 -3.64
C PRO A 66 24.29 0.49 -2.42
N PHE A 67 23.90 -0.43 -1.54
CA PHE A 67 23.04 -0.15 -0.38
C PHE A 67 23.67 0.76 0.68
N ALA A 68 25.01 0.76 0.79
CA ALA A 68 25.75 1.65 1.68
C ALA A 68 25.61 3.14 1.32
N ASN A 69 25.25 3.46 0.08
CA ASN A 69 24.98 4.83 -0.32
C ASN A 69 23.48 5.13 -0.19
N ALA A 70 23.12 6.05 0.69
CA ALA A 70 21.71 6.36 0.99
C ALA A 70 20.87 6.74 -0.26
N ALA A 71 21.42 7.53 -1.19
CA ALA A 71 20.72 7.93 -2.40
C ALA A 71 20.50 6.75 -3.36
N LYS A 72 21.54 5.92 -3.57
CA LYS A 72 21.44 4.71 -4.39
C LYS A 72 20.47 3.71 -3.76
N LYS A 73 20.58 3.48 -2.44
CA LYS A 73 19.67 2.66 -1.64
C LYS A 73 18.21 3.06 -1.88
N ALA A 74 17.88 4.34 -1.73
CA ALA A 74 16.53 4.84 -1.98
C ALA A 74 16.07 4.59 -3.44
N ALA A 75 16.95 4.82 -4.42
CA ALA A 75 16.63 4.61 -5.84
C ALA A 75 16.37 3.13 -6.20
N LEU A 76 17.01 2.19 -5.52
CA LEU A 76 16.85 0.75 -5.78
C LEU A 76 15.42 0.28 -5.51
N VAL A 77 14.74 0.83 -4.52
CA VAL A 77 13.37 0.44 -4.14
C VAL A 77 12.32 1.47 -4.52
N ALA A 78 12.71 2.58 -5.18
CA ALA A 78 11.79 3.61 -5.64
C ALA A 78 10.70 3.00 -6.54
N PRO A 79 9.41 3.27 -6.26
CA PRO A 79 8.29 2.62 -6.92
C PRO A 79 8.24 3.00 -8.40
N TRP A 80 7.76 2.08 -9.24
CA TRP A 80 7.39 2.42 -10.60
C TRP A 80 6.01 3.11 -10.63
N THR A 81 5.85 3.99 -11.60
CA THR A 81 4.58 4.69 -11.88
C THR A 81 3.98 4.31 -13.23
N SER A 82 4.71 3.53 -14.02
CA SER A 82 4.28 2.87 -15.25
C SER A 82 5.08 1.59 -15.43
N VAL A 83 4.64 0.68 -16.31
CA VAL A 83 5.48 -0.46 -16.71
C VAL A 83 6.75 0.07 -17.40
N PRO A 84 7.97 -0.33 -16.97
CA PRO A 84 9.21 0.13 -17.58
C PRO A 84 9.35 -0.27 -19.06
N PRO A 85 9.96 0.57 -19.91
CA PRO A 85 10.20 0.25 -21.31
C PRO A 85 10.91 -1.10 -21.52
N GLU A 86 11.88 -1.43 -20.66
CA GLU A 86 12.62 -2.70 -20.70
C GLU A 86 11.70 -3.92 -20.59
N MET A 87 10.64 -3.81 -19.78
CA MET A 87 9.65 -4.87 -19.63
C MET A 87 8.68 -4.93 -20.81
N THR A 88 8.37 -3.79 -21.45
CA THR A 88 7.50 -3.76 -22.63
C THR A 88 8.09 -4.44 -23.87
N GLN A 89 9.41 -4.68 -23.87
CA GLN A 89 10.10 -5.41 -24.94
C GLN A 89 10.16 -6.93 -24.71
N ILE A 90 9.69 -7.41 -23.54
CA ILE A 90 9.65 -8.83 -23.24
C ILE A 90 8.52 -9.51 -24.01
N GLU A 91 8.79 -10.71 -24.51
CA GLU A 91 7.79 -11.55 -25.17
C GLU A 91 6.52 -11.70 -24.30
N GLY A 92 5.36 -11.55 -24.92
CA GLY A 92 4.07 -11.58 -24.23
C GLY A 92 3.51 -10.23 -23.79
N TRP A 93 4.28 -9.13 -23.85
CA TRP A 93 3.78 -7.78 -23.50
C TRP A 93 2.52 -7.36 -24.26
N SER A 94 2.39 -7.75 -25.53
CA SER A 94 1.23 -7.40 -26.35
C SER A 94 -0.10 -7.88 -25.76
N ALA A 95 -0.11 -8.98 -25.00
CA ALA A 95 -1.31 -9.49 -24.31
C ALA A 95 -1.75 -8.58 -23.15
N TRP A 96 -0.84 -7.75 -22.62
CA TRP A 96 -1.05 -6.94 -21.42
C TRP A 96 -1.16 -5.45 -21.70
N THR A 97 -0.95 -5.01 -22.94
CA THR A 97 -0.96 -3.60 -23.33
C THR A 97 -2.31 -2.94 -23.00
N ALA A 98 -3.43 -3.61 -23.30
CA ALA A 98 -4.77 -3.08 -23.00
C ALA A 98 -5.02 -2.95 -21.49
N ASP A 99 -4.57 -3.92 -20.70
CA ASP A 99 -4.72 -3.93 -19.25
C ASP A 99 -3.89 -2.82 -18.59
N ALA A 100 -2.64 -2.64 -19.01
CA ALA A 100 -1.79 -1.55 -18.55
C ALA A 100 -2.41 -0.18 -18.86
N VAL A 101 -2.91 0.02 -20.08
CA VAL A 101 -3.62 1.25 -20.47
C VAL A 101 -4.86 1.47 -19.60
N ARG A 102 -5.65 0.42 -19.33
CA ARG A 102 -6.83 0.51 -18.47
C ARG A 102 -6.46 0.92 -17.04
N LEU A 103 -5.38 0.36 -16.49
CA LEU A 103 -4.91 0.66 -15.13
C LEU A 103 -4.39 2.10 -15.01
N ASP A 104 -3.62 2.56 -16.00
CA ASP A 104 -3.09 3.92 -16.08
C ASP A 104 -4.24 4.95 -16.22
N ALA A 105 -5.15 4.71 -17.15
CA ALA A 105 -6.27 5.61 -17.43
C ALA A 105 -7.40 5.52 -16.37
N GLY A 106 -7.57 4.36 -15.73
CA GLY A 106 -8.72 4.03 -14.90
C GLY A 106 -10.01 3.83 -15.69
N ALA A 107 -9.92 3.46 -16.98
CA ALA A 107 -11.07 3.35 -17.89
C ALA A 107 -10.98 2.07 -18.77
N PRO A 108 -12.04 1.26 -18.88
CA PRO A 108 -13.30 1.36 -18.13
C PRO A 108 -13.06 1.18 -16.63
N ASN A 109 -13.93 1.82 -15.83
CA ASN A 109 -13.78 1.84 -14.38
C ASN A 109 -13.92 0.42 -13.78
N PHE A 110 -13.52 0.29 -12.53
CA PHE A 110 -13.77 -0.89 -11.69
C PHE A 110 -14.92 -0.55 -10.72
N ASP A 111 -15.71 -1.54 -10.33
CA ASP A 111 -16.87 -1.31 -9.46
C ASP A 111 -16.46 -1.15 -7.98
N SER A 112 -15.37 -1.79 -7.58
CA SER A 112 -14.83 -1.75 -6.21
C SER A 112 -13.30 -1.90 -6.17
N ASP A 113 -12.70 -1.66 -5.01
CA ASP A 113 -11.29 -2.00 -4.76
C ASP A 113 -11.04 -3.50 -4.93
N ASP A 114 -12.02 -4.35 -4.62
CA ASP A 114 -11.93 -5.81 -4.79
C ASP A 114 -11.84 -6.19 -6.27
N ASP A 115 -12.66 -5.58 -7.13
CA ASP A 115 -12.61 -5.85 -8.58
C ASP A 115 -11.32 -5.37 -9.22
N LEU A 116 -10.80 -4.21 -8.79
CA LEU A 116 -9.49 -3.73 -9.23
C LEU A 116 -8.38 -4.67 -8.78
N GLY A 117 -8.36 -5.04 -7.49
CA GLY A 117 -7.36 -5.94 -6.94
C GLY A 117 -7.38 -7.32 -7.60
N PHE A 118 -8.57 -7.86 -7.85
CA PHE A 118 -8.78 -9.11 -8.59
C PHE A 118 -8.17 -9.00 -9.99
N PHE A 119 -8.50 -7.92 -10.72
CA PHE A 119 -8.02 -7.70 -12.09
C PHE A 119 -6.50 -7.60 -12.14
N ILE A 120 -5.88 -6.92 -11.17
CA ILE A 120 -4.43 -6.81 -11.08
C ILE A 120 -3.80 -8.18 -10.74
N GLU A 121 -4.22 -8.80 -9.63
CA GLU A 121 -3.62 -10.03 -9.10
C GLU A 121 -3.74 -11.18 -10.11
N SER A 122 -4.96 -11.43 -10.59
CA SER A 122 -5.25 -12.54 -11.50
C SER A 122 -4.84 -12.25 -12.95
N GLY A 123 -4.50 -11.00 -13.26
CA GLY A 123 -4.07 -10.53 -14.57
C GLY A 123 -2.57 -10.23 -14.61
N ILE A 124 -2.24 -8.99 -14.99
CA ILE A 124 -0.88 -8.56 -15.33
C ILE A 124 0.16 -8.82 -14.23
N HIS A 125 -0.24 -8.80 -12.95
CA HIS A 125 0.68 -8.99 -11.83
C HIS A 125 1.31 -10.39 -11.83
N ASN A 126 0.49 -11.43 -11.67
CA ASN A 126 0.98 -12.80 -11.54
C ASN A 126 1.46 -13.38 -12.89
N ASN A 127 0.88 -12.93 -14.00
CA ASN A 127 1.14 -13.54 -15.30
C ASN A 127 2.21 -12.80 -16.12
N PHE A 128 2.63 -11.60 -15.72
CA PHE A 128 3.60 -10.82 -16.49
C PHE A 128 4.65 -10.11 -15.64
N LEU A 129 4.25 -9.24 -14.69
CA LEU A 129 5.18 -8.29 -14.06
C LEU A 129 6.41 -8.96 -13.43
N HIS A 130 6.21 -10.02 -12.64
CA HIS A 130 7.31 -10.73 -12.00
C HIS A 130 8.22 -11.45 -13.02
N GLY A 131 7.63 -12.13 -14.01
CA GLY A 131 8.40 -12.85 -15.04
C GLY A 131 9.17 -11.90 -15.96
N ALA A 132 8.52 -10.82 -16.41
CA ALA A 132 9.13 -9.82 -17.26
C ALA A 132 10.24 -9.04 -16.54
N ALA A 133 10.06 -8.69 -15.25
CA ALA A 133 11.12 -8.06 -14.47
C ALA A 133 12.32 -9.00 -14.28
N ALA A 134 12.06 -10.29 -14.01
CA ALA A 134 13.13 -11.28 -13.89
C ALA A 134 13.99 -11.38 -15.15
N LEU A 135 13.36 -11.34 -16.33
CA LEU A 135 14.04 -11.38 -17.63
C LEU A 135 14.73 -10.06 -17.97
N ALA A 136 14.00 -8.94 -17.89
CA ALA A 136 14.50 -7.62 -18.28
C ALA A 136 15.69 -7.16 -17.43
N PHE A 137 15.70 -7.54 -16.15
CA PHE A 137 16.71 -7.08 -15.19
C PHE A 137 17.63 -8.19 -14.67
N ASN A 138 17.57 -9.37 -15.26
CA ASN A 138 18.37 -10.55 -14.89
C ASN A 138 18.31 -10.85 -13.39
N ASP A 139 17.10 -10.88 -12.83
CA ASP A 139 16.85 -11.11 -11.41
C ASP A 139 15.79 -12.23 -11.21
N PRO A 140 16.19 -13.50 -11.28
CA PRO A 140 15.24 -14.61 -11.19
C PRO A 140 14.50 -14.69 -9.84
N SER A 141 15.07 -14.10 -8.77
CA SER A 141 14.47 -14.14 -7.43
C SER A 141 13.13 -13.41 -7.36
N VAL A 142 12.91 -12.40 -8.21
CA VAL A 142 11.65 -11.65 -8.23
C VAL A 142 10.48 -12.50 -8.74
N ARG A 143 10.72 -13.68 -9.31
CA ARG A 143 9.66 -14.54 -9.88
C ARG A 143 8.98 -15.45 -8.86
N ASP A 144 9.62 -15.73 -7.72
CA ASP A 144 9.13 -16.71 -6.76
C ASP A 144 8.75 -16.09 -5.41
N PHE A 145 8.44 -16.93 -4.41
CA PHE A 145 8.01 -16.47 -3.10
C PHE A 145 9.12 -15.75 -2.31
N HIS A 146 10.38 -15.82 -2.73
CA HIS A 146 11.50 -15.03 -2.23
C HIS A 146 11.62 -13.65 -2.87
N SER A 147 10.67 -13.27 -3.73
CA SER A 147 10.66 -11.96 -4.39
C SER A 147 10.84 -10.76 -3.46
N PRO A 148 10.42 -10.74 -2.17
CA PRO A 148 10.74 -9.63 -1.26
C PRO A 148 12.25 -9.36 -1.07
N LEU A 149 13.11 -10.33 -1.38
CA LEU A 149 14.56 -10.15 -1.38
C LEU A 149 15.03 -9.27 -2.54
N SER A 150 14.29 -9.23 -3.65
CA SER A 150 14.64 -8.40 -4.80
C SER A 150 14.20 -6.96 -4.61
N THR A 151 15.06 -6.01 -4.98
CA THR A 151 14.67 -4.60 -5.05
C THR A 151 13.53 -4.35 -6.05
N TYR A 152 13.37 -5.22 -7.06
CA TYR A 152 12.30 -5.10 -8.07
C TYR A 152 10.91 -5.45 -7.54
N PHE A 153 10.81 -6.25 -6.48
CA PHE A 153 9.53 -6.50 -5.81
C PHE A 153 8.88 -5.19 -5.35
N TYR A 154 9.65 -4.31 -4.71
CA TYR A 154 9.19 -2.99 -4.25
C TYR A 154 8.78 -2.08 -5.40
N LYS A 155 9.45 -2.20 -6.54
CA LYS A 155 9.09 -1.45 -7.75
C LYS A 155 7.77 -1.92 -8.34
N ILE A 156 7.58 -3.25 -8.46
CA ILE A 156 6.35 -3.89 -8.95
C ILE A 156 5.17 -3.55 -8.05
N HIS A 157 5.29 -3.79 -6.74
CA HIS A 157 4.17 -3.51 -5.84
C HIS A 157 3.97 -2.02 -5.58
N GLY A 158 5.00 -1.20 -5.77
CA GLY A 158 4.87 0.25 -5.90
C GLY A 158 3.98 0.67 -7.07
N LEU A 159 4.11 -0.01 -8.23
CA LEU A 159 3.24 0.21 -9.39
C LEU A 159 1.79 -0.20 -9.10
N VAL A 160 1.58 -1.34 -8.43
CA VAL A 160 0.26 -1.77 -7.97
C VAL A 160 -0.38 -0.72 -7.06
N GLN A 161 0.37 -0.23 -6.07
CA GLN A 161 -0.10 0.84 -5.17
C GLN A 161 -0.37 2.15 -5.93
N HIS A 162 0.45 2.47 -6.94
CA HIS A 162 0.23 3.63 -7.80
C HIS A 162 -1.11 3.53 -8.54
N TRP A 163 -1.38 2.41 -9.22
CA TRP A 163 -2.65 2.18 -9.92
C TRP A 163 -3.84 2.26 -8.97
N TRP A 164 -3.74 1.60 -7.81
CA TRP A 164 -4.81 1.62 -6.81
C TRP A 164 -5.11 3.04 -6.31
N SER A 165 -4.08 3.78 -5.92
CA SER A 165 -4.24 5.15 -5.42
C SER A 165 -4.77 6.10 -6.50
N SER A 166 -4.31 5.94 -7.75
CA SER A 166 -4.80 6.70 -8.89
C SER A 166 -6.27 6.43 -9.18
N TRP A 167 -6.68 5.16 -9.14
CA TRP A 167 -8.08 4.76 -9.28
C TRP A 167 -8.96 5.34 -8.15
N GLN A 168 -8.53 5.24 -6.89
CA GLN A 168 -9.27 5.79 -5.75
C GLN A 168 -9.47 7.31 -5.89
N ARG A 169 -8.41 8.06 -6.23
CA ARG A 169 -8.52 9.52 -6.45
C ARG A 169 -9.51 9.88 -7.54
N ARG A 170 -9.52 9.16 -8.67
CA ARG A 170 -10.50 9.38 -9.75
C ARG A 170 -11.93 9.12 -9.26
N ASN A 171 -12.14 8.05 -8.52
CA ASN A 171 -13.47 7.66 -8.04
C ASN A 171 -14.02 8.56 -6.94
N LEU A 172 -13.17 9.11 -6.07
CA LEU A 172 -13.55 10.15 -5.11
C LEU A 172 -14.03 11.42 -5.83
N VAL A 173 -13.29 11.87 -6.86
CA VAL A 173 -13.68 13.02 -7.69
C VAL A 173 -14.99 12.78 -8.44
N HIS A 174 -15.28 11.54 -8.84
CA HIS A 174 -16.55 11.20 -9.49
C HIS A 174 -17.73 11.10 -8.51
N ARG A 175 -17.49 10.69 -7.26
CA ARG A 175 -18.51 10.70 -6.18
C ARG A 175 -18.91 12.13 -5.81
N ASP A 176 -17.95 13.05 -5.72
CA ASP A 176 -18.22 14.47 -5.40
C ASP A 176 -19.02 15.22 -6.48
N LYS A 177 -19.04 14.72 -7.72
CA LYS A 177 -19.81 15.31 -8.83
C LYS A 177 -21.27 14.82 -8.91
N LYS A 178 -21.66 13.82 -8.12
CA LYS A 178 -23.03 13.22 -8.16
C LYS A 178 -23.75 13.12 -6.80
N GLY A 179 -23.19 13.63 -5.70
CA GLY A 179 -23.83 13.60 -4.38
C GLY A 179 -23.32 14.68 -3.43
N PRO A 180 -24.06 15.01 -2.35
CA PRO A 180 -23.71 16.13 -1.47
C PRO A 180 -22.38 15.86 -0.76
N LYS A 181 -21.57 16.91 -0.60
CA LYS A 181 -20.25 16.89 0.06
C LYS A 181 -20.28 16.05 1.34
N LEU A 182 -19.65 14.87 1.29
CA LEU A 182 -19.42 14.02 2.46
C LEU A 182 -18.33 14.66 3.33
N TYR A 183 -18.62 14.87 4.61
CA TYR A 183 -17.64 15.37 5.56
C TYR A 183 -16.87 14.19 6.13
N LEU A 184 -15.61 14.41 6.52
CA LEU A 184 -14.68 13.40 7.07
C LEU A 184 -15.27 12.53 8.21
N ARG A 185 -16.32 13.01 8.87
CA ARG A 185 -17.08 12.28 9.92
C ARG A 185 -17.89 11.10 9.37
N ASP A 186 -18.31 11.13 8.11
CA ASP A 186 -19.17 10.12 7.48
C ASP A 186 -18.37 8.88 7.05
N LEU A 187 -17.04 8.96 7.07
CA LEU A 187 -16.09 7.87 6.77
C LEU A 187 -15.77 7.00 8.00
N LEU A 188 -16.15 7.41 9.21
CA LEU A 188 -15.74 6.74 10.45
C LEU A 188 -16.81 5.84 11.08
N PHE A 189 -18.04 5.86 10.57
CA PHE A 189 -19.11 4.99 11.04
C PHE A 189 -19.92 4.48 9.85
N HIS A 190 -19.65 3.25 9.43
CA HIS A 190 -20.50 2.52 8.51
C HIS A 190 -21.17 1.37 9.26
N ASP A 191 -22.05 1.72 10.19
CA ASP A 191 -23.11 0.81 10.61
C ASP A 191 -24.39 1.24 9.91
N SER A 192 -24.91 0.33 9.09
CA SER A 192 -26.21 0.45 8.45
C SER A 192 -27.29 0.41 9.54
N VAL A 193 -27.89 1.56 9.84
CA VAL A 193 -29.08 1.63 10.71
C VAL A 193 -30.26 2.09 9.86
N ASP A 194 -31.23 1.20 9.77
CA ASP A 194 -32.59 1.41 9.25
C ASP A 194 -33.24 2.62 9.95
N PRO A 195 -33.68 3.66 9.22
CA PRO A 195 -34.20 4.90 9.82
C PRO A 195 -35.52 4.71 10.59
N ASP A 196 -36.22 3.58 10.44
CA ASP A 196 -37.54 3.36 11.04
C ASP A 196 -37.55 2.31 12.18
N ARG A 197 -36.39 1.78 12.59
CA ARG A 197 -36.33 0.79 13.67
C ARG A 197 -36.20 1.46 15.03
N GLU A 198 -37.30 1.54 15.78
CA GLU A 198 -37.23 1.86 17.22
C GLU A 198 -36.38 0.83 17.97
N VAL A 199 -35.22 1.27 18.48
CA VAL A 199 -34.35 0.45 19.33
C VAL A 199 -34.75 0.67 20.80
N PRO A 200 -35.08 -0.38 21.56
CA PRO A 200 -35.29 -0.26 23.00
C PRO A 200 -34.02 0.25 23.68
N ARG A 201 -34.11 1.35 24.43
CA ARG A 201 -33.01 1.87 25.26
C ARG A 201 -32.74 0.91 26.41
N LEU A 202 -31.90 -0.09 26.18
CA LEU A 202 -31.19 -0.80 27.25
C LEU A 202 -29.87 -0.05 27.48
N ALA A 203 -29.89 0.83 28.49
CA ALA A 203 -28.68 1.44 29.02
C ALA A 203 -27.90 0.35 29.78
N VAL A 204 -26.99 -0.32 29.09
CA VAL A 204 -25.90 -1.06 29.73
C VAL A 204 -24.63 -0.23 29.51
N PRO A 205 -23.93 0.22 30.56
CA PRO A 205 -22.70 0.95 30.39
C PRO A 205 -21.66 0.06 29.70
N PHE A 206 -21.21 0.47 28.53
CA PHE A 206 -20.08 -0.12 27.85
C PHE A 206 -18.80 0.35 28.55
N GLU A 207 -18.20 -0.50 29.39
CA GLU A 207 -16.83 -0.28 29.85
C GLU A 207 -15.87 -0.63 28.70
N LEU A 208 -15.02 0.33 28.32
CA LEU A 208 -13.91 0.09 27.40
C LEU A 208 -13.01 -1.03 27.93
N PRO A 209 -12.51 -1.95 27.08
CA PRO A 209 -11.52 -2.93 27.52
C PRO A 209 -10.30 -2.23 28.12
N LYS A 210 -9.90 -2.66 29.33
CA LYS A 210 -8.68 -2.16 30.00
C LYS A 210 -7.46 -2.36 29.09
N ARG A 211 -6.52 -1.40 29.12
CA ARG A 211 -5.27 -1.53 28.36
C ARG A 211 -4.46 -2.70 28.94
N PHE A 212 -3.66 -3.35 28.10
CA PHE A 212 -2.83 -4.49 28.52
C PHE A 212 -1.88 -4.16 29.68
N ARG A 213 -1.50 -2.88 29.80
CA ARG A 213 -0.66 -2.34 30.88
C ARG A 213 -1.38 -2.24 32.25
N ASP A 214 -2.71 -2.41 32.26
CA ASP A 214 -3.57 -2.33 33.44
C ASP A 214 -4.01 -3.72 33.95
N LEU A 215 -3.48 -4.80 33.34
CA LEU A 215 -3.71 -6.17 33.80
C LEU A 215 -2.93 -6.43 35.10
N THR A 216 -3.58 -7.08 36.06
CA THR A 216 -2.95 -7.43 37.32
C THR A 216 -1.97 -8.59 37.15
N HIS A 217 -0.95 -8.65 38.01
CA HIS A 217 0.09 -9.70 38.01
C HIS A 217 -0.46 -11.15 38.10
N ARG A 218 -1.74 -11.31 38.45
CA ARG A 218 -2.45 -12.59 38.56
C ARG A 218 -3.03 -13.07 37.22
N GLU A 219 -3.27 -12.17 36.26
CA GLU A 219 -3.86 -12.46 34.94
C GLU A 219 -2.80 -12.88 33.90
N VAL A 220 -1.52 -12.60 34.16
CA VAL A 220 -0.37 -12.94 33.30
C VAL A 220 0.14 -14.37 33.51
N LEU A 221 -0.20 -15.02 34.63
CA LEU A 221 0.40 -16.30 35.06
C LEU A 221 -0.09 -17.55 34.31
N GLY A 222 -0.93 -17.41 33.27
CA GLY A 222 -1.37 -18.51 32.40
C GLY A 222 -0.66 -18.57 31.04
N LEU A 223 0.22 -17.61 30.72
CA LEU A 223 0.86 -17.50 29.41
C LEU A 223 2.36 -17.79 29.52
N ASP A 224 2.85 -18.65 28.62
CA ASP A 224 4.28 -18.87 28.40
C ASP A 224 5.02 -17.52 28.27
N PRO A 225 6.08 -17.26 29.07
CA PRO A 225 6.83 -16.00 29.06
C PRO A 225 7.32 -15.58 27.67
N HIS A 226 7.66 -16.54 26.80
CA HIS A 226 8.09 -16.24 25.43
C HIS A 226 6.91 -15.78 24.55
N ARG A 227 5.72 -16.35 24.75
CA ARG A 227 4.49 -15.89 24.09
C ARG A 227 4.05 -14.54 24.61
N ALA A 228 4.17 -14.27 25.91
CA ALA A 228 3.84 -12.99 26.51
C ALA A 228 4.76 -11.87 26.00
N GLN A 229 6.07 -12.12 25.90
CA GLN A 229 7.02 -11.16 25.31
C GLN A 229 6.77 -10.95 23.81
N SER A 230 6.48 -12.01 23.06
CA SER A 230 6.13 -11.91 21.63
C SER A 230 4.83 -11.11 21.42
N LEU A 231 3.80 -11.33 22.25
CA LEU A 231 2.56 -10.56 22.20
C LEU A 231 2.78 -9.10 22.59
N ALA A 232 3.53 -8.83 23.66
CA ALA A 232 3.86 -7.47 24.10
C ALA A 232 4.63 -6.72 23.01
N ALA A 233 5.64 -7.35 22.38
CA ALA A 233 6.36 -6.76 21.25
C ALA A 233 5.48 -6.57 20.00
N ARG A 234 4.48 -7.42 19.77
CA ARG A 234 3.49 -7.23 18.68
C ARG A 234 2.51 -6.11 19.00
N VAL A 235 2.06 -5.98 20.25
CA VAL A 235 1.18 -4.90 20.71
C VAL A 235 1.93 -3.56 20.69
N ASP A 236 3.16 -3.48 21.19
CA ASP A 236 3.94 -2.24 21.13
C ASP A 236 4.23 -1.82 19.67
N ARG A 237 4.47 -2.79 18.77
CA ARG A 237 4.55 -2.52 17.33
C ARG A 237 3.22 -2.01 16.77
N LEU A 238 2.09 -2.61 17.14
CA LEU A 238 0.77 -2.18 16.69
C LEU A 238 0.34 -0.83 17.27
N GLU A 239 0.71 -0.51 18.52
CA GLU A 239 0.45 0.79 19.17
C GLU A 239 1.28 1.92 18.52
N VAL A 240 2.51 1.63 18.08
CA VAL A 240 3.31 2.55 17.26
C VAL A 240 2.74 2.69 15.83
N LEU A 241 2.04 1.67 15.32
CA LEU A 241 1.44 1.65 13.97
C LEU A 241 0.01 2.20 13.88
N THR A 242 -0.76 2.22 14.98
CA THR A 242 -2.16 2.69 14.97
C THR A 242 -2.31 4.20 15.17
N PHE A 243 -1.27 4.89 15.63
CA PHE A 243 -1.24 6.36 15.67
C PHE A 243 0.16 6.95 15.42
N PRO A 244 0.52 7.15 14.15
CA PRO A 244 1.06 8.42 13.73
C PRO A 244 0.01 9.11 12.87
N MET A 245 -0.85 9.90 13.53
CA MET A 245 -1.39 11.06 12.84
C MET A 245 -0.21 11.90 12.36
N ARG A 246 -0.17 12.12 11.04
CA ARG A 246 0.71 13.04 10.27
C ARG A 246 2.01 12.43 9.72
N ALA A 247 1.89 11.82 8.53
CA ALA A 247 2.72 12.28 7.43
C ALA A 247 1.93 13.38 6.69
N THR A 248 2.17 14.63 7.07
CA THR A 248 1.71 15.80 6.31
C THR A 248 2.39 15.79 4.95
N PHE A 249 1.60 15.69 3.87
CA PHE A 249 2.04 16.15 2.57
C PHE A 249 1.98 17.69 2.56
N ILE A 250 3.16 18.30 2.38
CA ILE A 250 3.52 19.69 1.99
C ILE A 250 3.53 20.81 3.07
N GLU A 251 4.63 21.59 3.06
CA GLU A 251 4.84 23.07 3.24
C GLU A 251 6.21 23.33 3.94
N ALA A 252 7.09 24.30 3.61
CA ALA A 252 6.85 25.74 3.43
C ALA A 252 7.74 26.43 2.36
N ASN A 253 8.60 25.71 1.65
CA ASN A 253 9.42 26.23 0.53
C ASN A 253 8.81 25.99 -0.86
N GLU A 254 7.64 25.35 -0.92
CA GLU A 254 6.98 24.93 -2.17
C GLU A 254 5.75 25.77 -2.54
N ARG A 255 5.61 26.97 -1.97
CA ARG A 255 4.65 27.96 -2.49
C ARG A 255 5.21 28.58 -3.77
N PRO A 256 4.51 28.58 -4.91
CA PRO A 256 4.84 29.48 -5.99
C PRO A 256 4.61 30.92 -5.50
N THR A 257 5.68 31.72 -5.50
CA THR A 257 5.57 33.18 -5.34
C THR A 257 4.73 33.73 -6.48
N LEU A 258 3.74 34.55 -6.14
CA LEU A 258 3.06 35.42 -7.09
C LEU A 258 4.12 36.22 -7.85
N GLY A 259 3.99 36.28 -9.17
CA GLY A 259 4.94 36.96 -10.04
C GLY A 259 5.09 38.44 -9.70
N ASP A 260 6.34 38.84 -9.50
CA ASP A 260 6.82 40.15 -9.90
C ASP A 260 7.65 39.95 -11.19
N GLU A 261 7.49 40.90 -12.11
CA GLU A 261 8.16 41.02 -13.42
C GLU A 261 7.45 40.36 -14.62
N VAL A 262 6.24 40.84 -14.91
CA VAL A 262 5.95 41.30 -16.29
C VAL A 262 6.41 42.74 -16.39
N LEU A 263 7.67 42.94 -16.77
CA LEU A 263 8.15 44.20 -17.33
C LEU A 263 9.10 43.89 -18.48
N HIS A 264 8.55 43.81 -19.70
CA HIS A 264 9.09 44.47 -20.89
C HIS A 264 8.14 44.32 -22.09
N GLY A 265 7.70 45.47 -22.63
CA GLY A 265 6.95 45.63 -23.88
C GLY A 265 5.43 45.57 -23.67
N ILE A 266 4.67 46.65 -23.75
CA ILE A 266 4.58 47.55 -24.91
C ILE A 266 4.28 48.97 -24.42
N GLU A 267 5.21 49.89 -24.69
CA GLU A 267 4.89 51.30 -24.87
C GLU A 267 3.99 51.46 -26.11
N HIS A 268 3.01 52.37 -26.01
CA HIS A 268 2.10 52.89 -27.04
C HIS A 268 0.64 52.44 -26.85
N LEU A 269 -0.16 53.32 -26.26
CA LEU A 269 -1.24 54.06 -26.94
C LEU A 269 -1.78 55.16 -26.02
N LYS A 270 -1.93 56.36 -26.59
CA LYS A 270 -2.28 57.65 -25.94
C LYS A 270 -3.72 57.69 -25.40
N PRO A 271 -4.06 58.61 -24.48
CA PRO A 271 -5.43 58.80 -24.03
C PRO A 271 -6.25 59.58 -25.06
N VAL A 272 -7.48 59.14 -25.30
CA VAL A 272 -8.52 59.94 -25.94
C VAL A 272 -9.47 60.42 -24.84
N ARG A 273 -9.74 61.72 -24.85
CA ARG A 273 -10.69 62.42 -23.98
C ARG A 273 -12.12 62.05 -24.30
#